data_AF-A0A9D3X110-F1
#
_entry.id   AF-A0A9D3X110-F1
#
_cell.length_a   1.000
_cell.length_b   1.000
_cell.length_c   1.000
_cell.angle_alpha   90.00
_cell.angle_beta   90.00
_cell.angle_gamma   90.00
#
_symmetry.space_group_name_H-M   'P 1'
#
loop_
_entity.id
_entity.type
_entity.pdbx_description
1 polymer ?
#
loop_
_entity_poly.entity_id
_entity_poly.type
_entity_poly.pdbx_seq_one_letter_code
_entity_poly.pdbx_strand_id
1 'polypeptide(L)'
;MAAAPLGGAAAGSLLQFLRLVGQLKRVPRTGWVYRNVEKPESVSDHMYRMAVMALVTEDKQLNKDRCVRLALVHDMAECIVGDIAPADNISKEEKHQREEAAMKHLTQLLSEDLRKEIYELWEEYEHQSTAEARFVKELDQCEMILQASEYEELEKMPGRLQDFYDSTSGIKKEVGPEEGFEGEASCPYRPTQGEHMYKESVAKAPR
;
A
#
# COMPACT_ATOMS: atom_id res chain seq x y z
N MET A 1 28.21 18.93 3.09
CA MET A 1 27.96 19.07 4.54
C MET A 1 28.12 17.70 5.16
N ALA A 2 28.97 17.54 6.16
CA ALA A 2 29.19 16.25 6.82
C ALA A 2 28.03 15.97 7.80
N ALA A 3 27.39 14.81 7.68
CA ALA A 3 26.41 14.35 8.66
C ALA A 3 27.10 14.20 10.01
N ALA A 4 26.57 14.86 11.05
CA ALA A 4 27.07 14.71 12.41
C ALA A 4 26.91 13.24 12.86
N PRO A 5 27.86 12.68 13.63
CA PRO A 5 27.75 11.31 14.10
C PRO A 5 26.56 11.21 15.06
N LEU A 6 25.64 10.27 14.81
CA LEU A 6 24.57 9.94 15.73
C LEU A 6 25.20 9.49 17.06
N GLY A 7 24.95 10.23 18.15
CA GLY A 7 25.40 9.83 19.49
C GLY A 7 24.89 8.45 19.88
N GLY A 8 25.61 7.70 20.72
CA GLY A 8 25.36 6.27 20.98
C GLY A 8 23.94 5.90 21.40
N ALA A 9 23.21 6.79 22.08
CA ALA A 9 21.79 6.61 22.40
C ALA A 9 20.87 6.79 21.17
N ALA A 10 21.15 7.78 20.31
CA ALA A 10 20.41 8.02 19.07
C ALA A 10 20.62 6.88 18.04
N ALA A 11 21.83 6.31 18.00
CA ALA A 11 22.11 5.12 17.19
C ALA A 11 21.33 3.88 17.69
N GLY A 12 21.14 3.75 19.01
CA GLY A 12 20.33 2.70 19.62
C GLY A 12 18.84 2.80 19.24
N SER A 13 18.26 4.00 19.31
CA SER A 13 16.85 4.24 18.96
C SER A 13 16.59 4.05 17.47
N LEU A 14 17.47 4.53 16.59
CA LEU A 14 17.33 4.32 15.15
C LEU A 14 17.38 2.83 14.78
N LEU A 15 18.29 2.06 15.39
CA LEU A 15 18.35 0.62 15.16
C LEU A 15 17.08 -0.10 15.62
N GLN A 16 16.47 0.36 16.72
CA GLN A 16 15.18 -0.16 17.18
C GLN A 16 14.05 0.17 16.20
N PHE A 17 13.99 1.41 15.70
CA PHE A 17 13.05 1.81 14.65
C PHE A 17 13.17 0.90 13.42
N LEU A 18 14.39 0.71 12.90
CA LEU A 18 14.63 -0.14 11.73
C LEU A 18 14.28 -1.62 11.97
N ARG A 19 14.45 -2.12 13.20
CA ARG A 19 14.00 -3.47 13.58
C ARG A 19 12.49 -3.60 13.60
N LEU A 20 11.77 -2.57 14.08
CA LEU A 20 10.31 -2.53 14.05
C LEU A 20 9.80 -2.48 12.61
N VAL A 21 10.30 -1.57 11.77
CA VAL A 21 9.98 -1.54 10.34
C VAL A 21 10.29 -2.89 9.67
N GLY A 22 11.41 -3.53 10.04
CA GLY A 22 11.76 -4.86 9.56
C GLY A 22 10.80 -5.99 9.95
N GLN A 23 9.86 -5.77 10.89
CA GLN A 23 8.80 -6.73 11.20
C GLN A 23 7.78 -6.84 10.08
N LEU A 24 7.57 -5.79 9.26
CA LEU A 24 6.65 -5.80 8.12
C LEU A 24 6.94 -6.93 7.13
N LYS A 25 8.22 -7.33 6.99
CA LYS A 25 8.66 -8.47 6.17
C LYS A 25 8.10 -9.82 6.63
N ARG A 26 7.54 -9.87 7.84
CA ARG A 26 7.00 -11.06 8.51
C ARG A 26 5.53 -10.90 8.87
N VAL A 27 4.90 -9.79 8.49
CA VAL A 27 3.45 -9.61 8.57
C VAL A 27 2.90 -9.99 7.19
N PRO A 28 2.30 -11.19 7.02
CA PRO A 28 1.64 -11.53 5.77
C PRO A 28 0.38 -10.70 5.62
N ARG A 29 0.02 -10.32 4.38
CA ARG A 29 -1.25 -9.64 4.10
C ARG A 29 -2.44 -10.57 4.42
N THR A 30 -3.21 -10.20 5.43
CA THR A 30 -4.24 -11.01 6.10
C THR A 30 -5.36 -11.41 5.14
N GLY A 31 -5.70 -10.55 4.18
CA GLY A 31 -6.68 -10.87 3.13
C GLY A 31 -6.35 -12.17 2.38
N TRP A 32 -5.08 -12.36 2.00
CA TRP A 32 -4.61 -13.56 1.30
C TRP A 32 -4.53 -14.77 2.23
N VAL A 33 -4.12 -14.57 3.49
CA VAL A 33 -4.12 -15.63 4.52
C VAL A 33 -5.53 -16.20 4.70
N TYR A 34 -6.54 -15.34 4.80
CA TYR A 34 -7.95 -15.73 4.94
C TYR A 34 -8.55 -16.37 3.69
N ARG A 35 -7.87 -16.30 2.55
CA ARG A 35 -8.23 -16.99 1.30
C ARG A 35 -7.33 -18.19 1.02
N ASN A 36 -6.54 -18.61 2.01
CA ASN A 36 -5.66 -19.79 1.95
C ASN A 36 -4.65 -19.74 0.79
N VAL A 37 -4.17 -18.55 0.43
CA VAL A 37 -3.02 -18.41 -0.48
C VAL A 37 -1.79 -19.03 0.21
N GLU A 38 -1.04 -19.88 -0.50
CA GLU A 38 0.02 -20.71 0.13
C GLU A 38 1.19 -19.87 0.69
N LYS A 39 1.63 -18.88 -0.06
CA LYS A 39 2.75 -17.99 0.27
C LYS A 39 2.33 -16.55 0.01
N PRO A 40 1.48 -16.00 0.88
CA PRO A 40 1.01 -14.62 0.73
C PRO A 40 2.19 -13.66 0.88
N GLU A 41 2.10 -12.55 0.15
CA GLU A 41 3.06 -11.45 0.24
C GLU A 41 3.10 -10.88 1.65
N SER A 42 4.21 -10.22 1.99
CA SER A 42 4.31 -9.40 3.19
C SER A 42 3.76 -8.00 2.96
N VAL A 43 3.39 -7.28 4.04
CA VAL A 43 3.00 -5.86 3.97
C VAL A 43 4.10 -5.01 3.31
N SER A 44 5.37 -5.36 3.51
CA SER A 44 6.47 -4.66 2.84
C SER A 44 6.59 -4.93 1.34
N ASP A 45 6.11 -6.08 0.85
CA ASP A 45 6.07 -6.36 -0.60
C ASP A 45 5.01 -5.48 -1.28
N HIS A 46 3.82 -5.42 -0.68
CA HIS A 46 2.71 -4.54 -1.06
C HIS A 46 3.17 -3.07 -1.17
N MET A 47 3.71 -2.51 -0.08
CA MET A 47 4.19 -1.13 -0.06
C MET A 47 5.33 -0.87 -1.06
N TYR A 48 6.19 -1.87 -1.31
CA TYR A 48 7.24 -1.74 -2.31
C TYR A 48 6.66 -1.57 -3.72
N ARG A 49 5.71 -2.42 -4.13
CA ARG A 49 5.11 -2.30 -5.46
C ARG A 49 4.28 -1.02 -5.60
N MET A 50 3.56 -0.60 -4.55
CA MET A 50 2.90 0.71 -4.52
C MET A 50 3.88 1.88 -4.72
N ALA A 51 5.04 1.86 -4.04
CA ALA A 51 6.05 2.90 -4.21
C ALA A 51 6.61 2.92 -5.65
N VAL A 52 6.78 1.76 -6.28
CA VAL A 52 7.14 1.68 -7.71
C VAL A 52 6.03 2.24 -8.60
N MET A 53 4.76 1.93 -8.32
CA MET A 53 3.61 2.47 -9.05
C MET A 53 3.54 4.01 -8.93
N ALA A 54 3.77 4.54 -7.73
CA ALA A 54 3.85 5.98 -7.49
C ALA A 54 5.04 6.63 -8.23
N LEU A 55 6.17 5.95 -8.31
CA LEU A 55 7.36 6.43 -9.03
C LEU A 55 7.13 6.55 -10.54
N VAL A 56 6.38 5.62 -11.13
CA VAL A 56 6.12 5.57 -12.58
C VAL A 56 4.83 6.30 -13.00
N THR A 57 4.13 6.96 -12.07
CA THR A 57 2.94 7.77 -12.43
C THR A 57 3.33 8.88 -13.40
N GLU A 58 2.47 9.20 -14.36
CA GLU A 58 2.68 10.29 -15.32
C GLU A 58 1.93 11.57 -14.94
N ASP A 59 1.13 11.54 -13.86
CA ASP A 59 0.39 12.72 -13.41
C ASP A 59 1.37 13.82 -12.97
N LYS A 60 1.33 14.94 -13.70
CA LYS A 60 2.19 16.11 -13.48
C LYS A 60 1.63 17.06 -12.42
N GLN A 61 0.40 16.85 -11.97
CA GLN A 61 -0.22 17.65 -10.91
C GLN A 61 0.18 17.16 -9.52
N LEU A 62 0.63 15.90 -9.41
CA LEU A 62 1.03 15.28 -8.16
C LEU A 62 2.51 15.46 -7.86
N ASN A 63 2.84 15.65 -6.59
CA ASN A 63 4.21 15.50 -6.11
C ASN A 63 4.57 14.01 -5.97
N LYS A 64 5.22 13.44 -6.99
CA LYS A 64 5.62 12.02 -7.02
C LYS A 64 6.48 11.59 -5.83
N ASP A 65 7.42 12.43 -5.40
CA ASP A 65 8.27 12.12 -4.25
C ASP A 65 7.44 12.01 -2.96
N ARG A 66 6.39 12.84 -2.83
CA ARG A 66 5.45 12.74 -1.71
C ARG A 66 4.61 11.47 -1.81
N CYS A 67 4.09 11.11 -3.00
CA CYS A 67 3.36 9.86 -3.22
C CYS A 67 4.20 8.63 -2.85
N VAL A 68 5.47 8.58 -3.24
CA VAL A 68 6.39 7.50 -2.88
C VAL A 68 6.57 7.42 -1.37
N ARG A 69 6.76 8.55 -0.68
CA ARG A 69 6.89 8.57 0.79
C ARG A 69 5.62 8.13 1.50
N LEU A 70 4.45 8.55 1.02
CA LEU A 70 3.15 8.10 1.52
C LEU A 70 3.00 6.58 1.38
N ALA A 71 3.27 6.04 0.18
CA ALA A 71 3.21 4.60 -0.08
C ALA A 71 4.12 3.80 0.85
N LEU A 72 5.32 4.31 1.16
CA LEU A 72 6.28 3.64 2.06
C LEU A 72 5.93 3.73 3.56
N VAL A 73 5.00 4.61 3.95
CA VAL A 73 4.70 4.92 5.36
C VAL A 73 3.29 4.50 5.78
N HIS A 74 2.33 4.44 4.85
CA HIS A 74 0.92 4.32 5.21
C HIS A 74 0.58 3.08 6.07
N ASP A 75 1.12 1.91 5.74
CA ASP A 75 0.92 0.67 6.52
C ASP A 75 2.06 0.41 7.54
N MET A 76 2.90 1.41 7.85
CA MET A 76 4.04 1.22 8.77
C MET A 76 3.60 0.84 10.19
N ALA A 77 2.40 1.26 10.61
CA ALA A 77 1.80 0.92 11.89
C ALA A 77 1.63 -0.61 12.09
N GLU A 78 1.39 -1.34 11.00
CA GLU A 78 1.13 -2.79 10.99
C GLU A 78 2.32 -3.61 11.48
N CYS A 79 3.51 -3.02 11.55
CA CYS A 79 4.67 -3.66 12.15
C CYS A 79 4.49 -3.91 13.67
N ILE A 80 3.53 -3.25 14.29
CA ILE A 80 3.14 -3.44 15.71
C ILE A 80 1.74 -4.05 15.80
N VAL A 81 0.77 -3.51 15.05
CA VAL A 81 -0.64 -3.90 15.20
C VAL A 81 -1.04 -5.14 14.39
N GLY A 82 -0.21 -5.54 13.40
CA GLY A 82 -0.55 -6.52 12.38
C GLY A 82 -1.46 -5.95 11.29
N ASP A 83 -1.61 -6.65 10.17
CA ASP A 83 -2.56 -6.29 9.11
C ASP A 83 -3.98 -6.66 9.55
N ILE A 84 -4.79 -5.65 9.89
CA ILE A 84 -6.17 -5.81 10.35
C ILE A 84 -7.11 -5.81 9.14
N ALA A 85 -7.67 -6.97 8.81
CA ALA A 85 -8.58 -7.15 7.69
C ALA A 85 -10.05 -6.91 8.08
N PRO A 86 -10.95 -6.65 7.11
CA PRO A 86 -12.39 -6.50 7.38
C PRO A 86 -13.03 -7.66 8.14
N ALA A 87 -12.52 -8.89 7.94
CA ALA A 87 -13.01 -10.09 8.62
C ALA A 87 -12.69 -10.15 10.12
N ASP A 88 -11.79 -9.29 10.62
CA ASP A 88 -11.44 -9.22 12.04
C ASP A 88 -12.48 -8.48 12.88
N ASN A 89 -13.49 -7.85 12.24
CA ASN A 89 -14.60 -7.14 12.88
C ASN A 89 -14.15 -6.05 13.88
N ILE A 90 -12.98 -5.45 13.65
CA ILE A 90 -12.51 -4.26 14.36
C ILE A 90 -13.16 -3.02 13.73
N SER A 91 -13.71 -2.12 14.54
CA SER A 91 -14.30 -0.88 14.02
C SER A 91 -13.22 0.03 13.43
N LYS A 92 -13.61 0.94 12.53
CA LYS A 92 -12.68 1.91 11.94
C LYS A 92 -12.03 2.77 13.01
N GLU A 93 -12.78 3.17 14.03
CA GLU A 93 -12.32 4.00 15.14
C GLU A 93 -11.28 3.26 15.99
N GLU A 94 -11.52 1.98 16.31
CA GLU A 94 -10.57 1.17 17.06
C GLU A 94 -9.31 0.86 16.24
N LYS A 95 -9.44 0.54 14.95
CA LYS A 95 -8.29 0.36 14.04
C LYS A 95 -7.42 1.62 14.04
N HIS A 96 -8.04 2.77 13.80
CA HIS A 96 -7.35 4.05 13.78
C HIS A 96 -6.65 4.35 15.10
N GLN A 97 -7.31 4.15 16.25
CA GLN A 97 -6.69 4.36 17.57
C GLN A 97 -5.45 3.48 17.80
N ARG A 98 -5.51 2.21 17.40
CA ARG A 98 -4.37 1.29 17.51
C ARG A 98 -3.22 1.71 16.62
N GLU A 99 -3.51 2.05 15.37
CA GLU A 99 -2.50 2.48 14.39
C GLU A 99 -1.87 3.82 14.78
N GLU A 100 -2.66 4.76 15.29
CA GLU A 100 -2.17 6.04 15.80
C GLU A 100 -1.20 5.83 16.98
N ALA A 101 -1.58 4.97 17.93
CA ALA A 101 -0.72 4.63 19.07
C ALA A 101 0.59 3.96 18.62
N ALA A 102 0.52 3.06 17.64
CA ALA A 102 1.68 2.40 17.05
C ALA A 102 2.60 3.40 16.33
N MET A 103 2.06 4.31 15.53
CA MET A 103 2.82 5.33 14.83
C MET A 103 3.48 6.33 15.77
N LYS A 104 2.78 6.76 16.84
CA LYS A 104 3.38 7.56 17.91
C LYS A 104 4.56 6.83 18.55
N HIS A 105 4.42 5.53 18.86
CA HIS A 105 5.51 4.74 19.42
C HIS A 105 6.71 4.60 18.47
N LEU A 106 6.46 4.31 17.19
CA LEU A 106 7.48 4.15 16.16
C LEU A 106 8.29 5.44 15.97
N THR A 107 7.59 6.54 15.73
CA THR A 107 8.20 7.81 15.35
C THR A 107 8.93 8.47 16.52
N GLN A 108 8.56 8.19 17.77
CA GLN A 108 9.31 8.62 18.97
C GLN A 108 10.76 8.11 19.02
N LEU A 109 11.10 7.06 18.25
CA LEU A 109 12.46 6.52 18.16
C LEU A 109 13.38 7.33 17.21
N LEU A 110 12.84 8.32 16.51
CA LEU A 110 13.54 9.15 15.54
C LEU A 110 13.90 10.53 16.10
N SER A 111 14.70 11.30 15.36
CA SER A 111 14.91 12.71 15.65
C SER A 111 13.61 13.50 15.47
N GLU A 112 13.50 14.66 16.11
CA GLU A 112 12.30 15.51 16.08
C GLU A 112 11.77 15.75 14.65
N ASP A 113 12.65 16.15 13.73
CA ASP A 113 12.27 16.46 12.35
C ASP A 113 11.73 15.23 11.61
N LEU A 114 12.38 14.07 11.76
CA LEU A 114 11.95 12.81 11.13
C LEU A 114 10.69 12.24 11.76
N ARG A 115 10.56 12.37 13.09
CA ARG A 115 9.35 11.99 13.83
C ARG A 115 8.15 12.73 13.27
N LYS A 116 8.27 14.06 13.15
CA LYS A 116 7.23 14.92 12.62
C LYS A 116 6.91 14.54 11.17
N GLU A 117 7.92 14.43 10.31
CA GLU A 117 7.71 14.13 8.89
C GLU A 117 6.96 12.80 8.67
N ILE A 118 7.40 11.71 9.31
CA ILE A 118 6.81 10.38 9.11
C ILE A 118 5.42 10.30 9.74
N TYR A 119 5.21 10.91 10.90
CA TYR A 119 3.88 10.94 11.52
C TYR A 119 2.89 11.73 10.66
N GLU A 120 3.28 12.91 10.15
CA GLU A 120 2.44 13.73 9.27
C GLU A 120 2.13 13.03 7.93
N LEU A 121 3.06 12.24 7.38
CA LEU A 121 2.79 11.40 6.21
C LEU A 121 1.69 10.37 6.48
N TRP A 122 1.79 9.65 7.59
CA TRP A 122 0.78 8.68 7.98
C TRP A 122 -0.58 9.34 8.24
N GLU A 123 -0.59 10.46 8.98
CA GLU A 123 -1.81 11.21 9.27
C GLU A 123 -2.46 11.80 7.99
N GLU A 124 -1.66 12.26 7.03
CA GLU A 124 -2.11 12.73 5.72
C GLU A 124 -2.84 11.62 4.95
N TYR A 125 -2.27 10.40 4.95
CA TYR A 125 -2.91 9.24 4.33
C TYR A 125 -4.19 8.85 5.06
N GLU A 126 -4.18 8.74 6.39
CA GLU A 126 -5.37 8.36 7.18
C GLU A 126 -6.56 9.28 6.93
N HIS A 127 -6.31 10.59 6.83
CA HIS A 127 -7.35 11.59 6.60
C HIS A 127 -7.64 11.86 5.12
N GLN A 128 -6.87 11.27 4.20
CA GLN A 128 -7.02 11.47 2.74
C GLN A 128 -7.04 12.96 2.35
N SER A 129 -6.24 13.77 3.05
CA SER A 129 -6.36 15.23 3.06
C SER A 129 -5.78 15.91 1.81
N THR A 130 -4.90 15.23 1.07
CA THR A 130 -4.23 15.74 -0.14
C THR A 130 -4.60 14.96 -1.39
N ALA A 131 -4.28 15.51 -2.56
CA ALA A 131 -4.43 14.79 -3.83
C ALA A 131 -3.51 13.57 -3.89
N GLU A 132 -2.30 13.69 -3.35
CA GLU A 132 -1.32 12.62 -3.22
C GLU A 132 -1.83 11.48 -2.34
N ALA A 133 -2.43 11.76 -1.18
CA ALA A 133 -2.99 10.73 -0.31
C ALA A 133 -4.14 9.95 -0.97
N ARG A 134 -5.03 10.66 -1.67
CA ARG A 134 -6.12 10.05 -2.45
C ARG A 134 -5.60 9.20 -3.59
N PHE A 135 -4.60 9.68 -4.31
CA PHE A 135 -3.93 8.91 -5.35
C PHE A 135 -3.27 7.65 -4.81
N VAL A 136 -2.53 7.73 -3.69
CA VAL A 136 -1.90 6.55 -3.08
C VAL A 136 -2.96 5.56 -2.59
N LYS A 137 -4.14 6.01 -2.16
CA LYS A 137 -5.25 5.11 -1.83
C LYS A 137 -5.82 4.37 -3.04
N GLU A 138 -5.86 5.02 -4.19
CA GLU A 138 -6.19 4.36 -5.46
C GLU A 138 -5.12 3.34 -5.86
N LEU A 139 -3.83 3.65 -5.62
CA LEU A 139 -2.73 2.70 -5.84
C LEU A 139 -2.83 1.48 -4.93
N ASP A 140 -3.15 1.64 -3.65
CA ASP A 140 -3.36 0.54 -2.69
C ASP A 140 -4.39 -0.47 -3.23
N GLN A 141 -5.53 0.03 -3.70
CA GLN A 141 -6.58 -0.82 -4.27
C GLN A 141 -6.19 -1.45 -5.61
N CYS A 142 -5.52 -0.69 -6.48
CA CYS A 142 -5.04 -1.16 -7.78
C CYS A 142 -4.01 -2.28 -7.61
N GLU A 143 -3.07 -2.10 -6.69
CA GLU A 143 -2.03 -3.07 -6.35
C GLU A 143 -2.67 -4.36 -5.80
N MET A 144 -3.65 -4.24 -4.89
CA MET A 144 -4.37 -5.37 -4.32
C MET A 144 -5.09 -6.22 -5.38
N ILE A 145 -5.81 -5.60 -6.33
CA ILE A 145 -6.53 -6.36 -7.37
C ILE A 145 -5.60 -6.91 -8.47
N LEU A 146 -4.44 -6.29 -8.67
CA LEU A 146 -3.37 -6.86 -9.50
C LEU A 146 -2.76 -8.09 -8.82
N GLN A 147 -2.51 -8.02 -7.51
CA GLN A 147 -2.02 -9.17 -6.75
C GLN A 147 -3.04 -10.33 -6.74
N ALA A 148 -4.33 -10.01 -6.68
CA ALA A 148 -5.40 -11.01 -6.79
C ALA A 148 -5.31 -11.79 -8.11
N SER A 149 -5.20 -11.12 -9.26
CA SER A 149 -5.10 -11.82 -10.56
C SER A 149 -3.83 -12.66 -10.66
N GLU A 150 -2.70 -12.18 -10.14
CA GLU A 150 -1.44 -12.93 -10.12
C GLU A 150 -1.56 -14.21 -9.28
N TYR A 151 -2.23 -14.17 -8.12
CA TYR A 151 -2.47 -15.37 -7.33
C TYR A 151 -3.41 -16.34 -8.03
N GLU A 152 -4.50 -15.86 -8.63
CA GLU A 152 -5.40 -16.71 -9.43
C GLU A 152 -4.67 -17.39 -10.59
N GLU A 153 -3.74 -16.68 -11.25
CA GLU A 153 -2.92 -17.22 -12.32
C GLU A 153 -1.93 -18.28 -11.81
N LEU A 154 -1.19 -17.99 -10.74
CA LEU A 154 -0.22 -18.92 -10.13
C LEU A 154 -0.90 -20.22 -9.67
N GLU A 155 -2.07 -20.09 -9.08
CA GLU A 155 -2.84 -21.22 -8.55
C GLU A 155 -3.73 -21.89 -9.62
N LYS A 156 -3.81 -21.32 -10.83
CA LYS A 156 -4.67 -21.77 -11.94
C LYS A 156 -6.14 -21.87 -11.55
N MET A 157 -6.61 -20.91 -10.76
CA MET A 157 -7.99 -20.83 -10.26
C MET A 157 -8.59 -19.45 -10.62
N PRO A 158 -8.95 -19.22 -11.89
CA PRO A 158 -9.50 -17.93 -12.33
C PRO A 158 -10.82 -17.61 -11.60
N GLY A 159 -10.97 -16.38 -11.12
CA GLY A 159 -12.15 -15.88 -10.41
C GLY A 159 -12.28 -16.33 -8.94
N ARG A 160 -11.28 -17.03 -8.39
CA ARG A 160 -11.27 -17.47 -6.99
C ARG A 160 -11.28 -16.30 -5.99
N LEU A 161 -10.68 -15.17 -6.35
CA LEU A 161 -10.48 -13.99 -5.53
C LEU A 161 -11.37 -12.82 -6.00
N GLN A 162 -12.51 -13.13 -6.61
CA GLN A 162 -13.46 -12.16 -7.15
C GLN A 162 -13.95 -11.14 -6.10
N ASP A 163 -14.00 -11.54 -4.83
CA ASP A 163 -14.41 -10.69 -3.72
C ASP A 163 -13.51 -9.44 -3.53
N PHE A 164 -12.23 -9.52 -3.89
CA PHE A 164 -11.35 -8.34 -3.88
C PHE A 164 -11.75 -7.34 -4.94
N TYR A 165 -12.07 -7.79 -6.15
CA TYR A 165 -12.59 -6.93 -7.22
C TYR A 165 -13.94 -6.30 -6.84
N ASP A 166 -14.83 -7.09 -6.25
CA ASP A 166 -16.15 -6.61 -5.83
C ASP A 166 -16.02 -5.51 -4.75
N SER A 167 -15.04 -5.65 -3.83
CA SER A 167 -14.77 -4.65 -2.78
C SER A 167 -14.33 -3.28 -3.34
N THR A 168 -13.73 -3.24 -4.53
CA THR A 168 -13.30 -1.99 -5.20
C THR A 168 -14.41 -1.34 -6.03
N SER A 169 -15.48 -2.06 -6.36
CA SER A 169 -16.53 -1.61 -7.29
C SER A 169 -17.52 -0.58 -6.70
N GLY A 170 -17.43 -0.29 -5.39
CA GLY A 170 -18.33 0.64 -4.68
C GLY A 170 -17.97 2.13 -4.80
N ILE A 171 -16.86 2.49 -5.45
CA ILE A 171 -16.37 3.87 -5.51
C ILE A 171 -17.00 4.58 -6.72
N LYS A 172 -18.24 5.03 -6.56
CA LYS A 172 -18.78 6.07 -7.46
C LYS A 172 -18.05 7.36 -7.13
N LYS A 173 -17.31 7.92 -8.08
CA LYS A 173 -16.91 9.33 -8.00
C LYS A 173 -18.18 10.17 -7.91
N GLU A 174 -18.41 10.88 -6.82
CA GLU A 174 -19.33 12.02 -6.80
C GLU A 174 -18.72 13.10 -7.70
N VAL A 175 -18.91 12.97 -9.01
CA VAL A 175 -18.58 14.02 -9.98
C VAL A 175 -19.80 14.93 -10.02
N GLY A 176 -19.65 16.15 -9.49
CA GLY A 176 -20.61 17.23 -9.70
C GLY A 176 -20.82 17.51 -11.20
N PRO A 177 -21.96 18.09 -11.61
CA PRO A 177 -22.34 18.15 -13.00
C PRO A 177 -21.40 19.04 -13.83
N GLU A 178 -20.82 18.39 -14.84
CA GLU A 178 -20.31 18.90 -16.12
C GLU A 178 -19.36 20.11 -16.12
N GLU A 179 -18.06 19.84 -16.23
CA GLU A 179 -17.23 20.34 -17.34
C GLU A 179 -16.28 19.21 -17.79
N GLY A 180 -16.18 19.00 -19.12
CA GLY A 180 -15.64 17.79 -19.73
C GLY A 180 -14.25 17.37 -19.24
N PHE A 181 -14.19 16.21 -18.60
CA PHE A 181 -12.96 15.46 -18.35
C PHE A 181 -13.09 14.10 -19.05
N GLU A 182 -12.60 14.02 -20.28
CA GLU A 182 -12.30 12.73 -20.92
C GLU A 182 -11.08 12.13 -20.20
N GLY A 183 -11.35 11.43 -19.11
CA GLY A 183 -10.33 10.78 -18.31
C GLY A 183 -10.98 9.76 -17.41
N GLU A 184 -11.32 8.61 -18.01
CA GLU A 184 -11.70 7.40 -17.27
C GLU A 184 -10.52 6.98 -16.39
N ALA A 185 -10.45 7.46 -15.15
CA ALA A 185 -9.66 6.79 -14.12
C ALA A 185 -10.42 5.54 -13.68
N SER A 186 -10.54 4.58 -14.60
CA SER A 186 -10.69 3.18 -14.27
C SER A 186 -9.29 2.66 -13.92
N CYS A 187 -9.17 1.69 -13.01
CA CYS A 187 -7.91 0.98 -12.85
C CYS A 187 -7.51 0.44 -14.24
N PRO A 188 -6.37 0.90 -14.83
CA PRO A 188 -5.98 0.50 -16.18
C PRO A 188 -5.66 -1.00 -16.29
N TYR A 189 -5.63 -1.70 -15.15
CA TYR A 189 -5.30 -3.13 -15.01
C TYR A 189 -6.48 -3.99 -14.59
N ARG A 190 -7.74 -3.55 -14.76
CA ARG A 190 -8.87 -4.49 -14.61
C ARG A 190 -8.75 -5.53 -15.73
N PRO A 191 -8.48 -6.81 -15.45
CA PRO A 191 -8.37 -7.79 -16.50
C PRO A 191 -9.73 -7.92 -17.16
N THR A 192 -9.84 -7.54 -18.43
CA THR A 192 -11.02 -7.92 -19.20
C THR A 192 -10.96 -9.42 -19.43
N GLN A 193 -12.12 -10.09 -19.52
CA GLN A 193 -12.20 -11.53 -19.81
C GLN A 193 -11.43 -11.97 -21.10
N GLY A 194 -10.89 -11.02 -21.88
CA GLY A 194 -10.08 -11.24 -23.08
C GLY A 194 -8.55 -11.26 -22.91
N GLU A 195 -7.97 -10.97 -21.74
CA GLU A 195 -6.49 -10.97 -21.56
C GLU A 195 -5.86 -12.36 -21.40
N HIS A 196 -6.66 -13.43 -21.53
CA HIS A 196 -6.16 -14.80 -21.68
C HIS A 196 -5.25 -15.02 -22.90
N MET A 197 -5.17 -14.07 -23.84
CA MET A 197 -4.36 -14.17 -25.06
C MET A 197 -2.88 -13.79 -24.94
N TYR A 198 -2.41 -13.22 -23.82
CA TYR A 198 -0.96 -12.90 -23.68
C TYR A 198 -0.09 -14.16 -23.46
N LYS A 199 -0.71 -15.33 -23.26
CA LYS A 199 -0.02 -16.59 -22.93
C LYS A 199 0.65 -17.31 -24.09
N GLU A 200 0.55 -16.85 -25.34
CA GLU A 200 1.23 -17.51 -26.47
C GLU A 200 2.59 -16.93 -26.86
N SER A 201 2.96 -15.72 -26.43
CA SER A 201 4.19 -15.06 -26.91
C SER A 201 5.41 -15.27 -26.02
N VAL A 202 5.24 -15.40 -24.70
CA VAL A 202 6.37 -15.48 -23.74
C VAL A 202 6.87 -16.92 -23.53
N ALA A 203 6.06 -17.94 -23.84
CA ALA A 203 6.44 -19.35 -23.74
C ALA A 203 7.40 -19.85 -24.86
N LYS A 204 7.79 -18.98 -25.80
CA LYS A 204 8.64 -19.33 -26.96
C LYS A 204 10.05 -18.75 -26.97
N ALA A 205 10.52 -18.10 -25.90
CA ALA A 205 11.93 -17.69 -25.84
C ALA A 205 12.84 -18.91 -25.54
N PRO A 206 13.77 -19.29 -26.43
CA PRO A 206 14.72 -20.36 -26.16
C PRO A 206 15.75 -19.91 -25.11
N ARG A 207 16.20 -20.88 -24.30
CA ARG A 207 17.24 -20.71 -23.26
C ARG A 207 18.61 -20.35 -23.84
#